data_AF-A0A6J2WC33-F1
#
_entry.id   AF-A0A6J2WC33-F1
#
_cell.length_a   1.000
_cell.length_b   1.000
_cell.length_c   1.000
_cell.angle_alpha   90.00
_cell.angle_beta   90.00
_cell.angle_gamma   90.00
#
_symmetry.space_group_name_H-M   'P 1'
#
loop_
_entity.id
_entity.type
_entity.pdbx_description
1 polymer ?
#
loop_
_entity_poly.entity_id
_entity_poly.type
_entity_poly.pdbx_seq_one_letter_code
_entity_poly.pdbx_strand_id
1 'polypeptide(L)'
;MASSDVARQMVNIIPVIAKADTISKSELHKFKIKIMSELVSNGVQIYQFPIDDETVAQINTIMNGHLPFAVVGSTEEVNVGNKMVKARQYPWGVVQVENENHCDFVKLREMLICVNMEDLREQTHTRHYELYRRCKLEEMGFKDTDPESKPVSLQQTYEAKRQEFVGELQRREEEMRQQFVQRVKEKEAELKEAERELQSRFEQLKRLHMEERNKLEEKRKTLEDDISSFGKRKAATELLQAQSLNANIKKDKDRKK
;
A
#
# COMPACT_ATOMS: atom_id res chain seq x y z
N MET A 1 18.84 -11.11 15.56
CA MET A 1 20.05 -10.31 15.83
C MET A 1 20.88 -9.99 14.57
N ALA A 2 20.61 -10.59 13.40
CA ALA A 2 21.45 -10.41 12.20
C ALA A 2 21.26 -9.09 11.40
N SER A 3 20.18 -8.32 11.59
CA SER A 3 19.91 -7.15 10.72
C SER A 3 20.70 -5.89 11.05
N SER A 4 21.17 -5.70 12.30
CA SER A 4 21.92 -4.49 12.68
C SER A 4 23.41 -4.57 12.34
N ASP A 5 23.99 -5.78 12.34
CA ASP A 5 25.41 -5.98 12.07
C ASP A 5 25.75 -5.88 10.58
N VAL A 6 24.81 -6.24 9.70
CA VAL A 6 24.98 -6.12 8.25
C VAL A 6 25.09 -4.65 7.82
N ALA A 7 24.30 -3.74 8.42
CA ALA A 7 24.35 -2.32 8.08
C ALA A 7 25.71 -1.66 8.42
N ARG A 8 26.40 -2.16 9.46
CA ARG A 8 27.69 -1.61 9.93
C ARG A 8 28.84 -1.81 8.94
N GLN A 9 28.70 -2.70 7.97
CA GLN A 9 29.77 -3.06 7.03
C GLN A 9 29.46 -2.71 5.57
N MET A 10 28.41 -1.92 5.31
CA MET A 10 28.02 -1.58 3.93
C MET A 10 28.64 -0.29 3.39
N VAL A 11 29.17 0.58 4.26
CA VAL A 11 29.66 1.90 3.85
C VAL A 11 30.83 2.39 4.73
N ASN A 12 31.61 3.31 4.17
CA ASN A 12 32.63 4.06 4.91
C ASN A 12 31.96 5.11 5.81
N ILE A 13 32.08 4.95 7.12
CA ILE A 13 31.45 5.87 8.10
C ILE A 13 32.49 6.88 8.60
N ILE A 14 32.25 8.17 8.37
CA ILE A 14 33.08 9.26 8.91
C ILE A 14 32.26 10.05 9.93
N PRO A 15 32.58 9.96 11.23
CA PRO A 15 31.79 10.63 12.25
C PRO A 15 32.11 12.14 12.27
N VAL A 16 31.06 12.95 12.35
CA VAL A 16 31.14 14.42 12.41
C VAL A 16 30.30 14.96 13.56
N ILE A 17 30.80 15.98 14.25
CA ILE A 17 30.05 16.79 15.21
C ILE A 17 29.51 18.00 14.45
N ALA A 18 28.21 17.98 14.17
CA ALA A 18 27.54 19.07 13.49
C ALA A 18 27.34 20.28 14.42
N LYS A 19 27.25 21.49 13.83
CA LYS A 19 27.03 22.75 14.57
C LYS A 19 28.02 22.94 15.73
N ALA A 20 29.29 22.66 15.46
CA ALA A 20 30.35 22.70 16.48
C ALA A 20 30.55 24.08 17.10
N ASP A 21 30.04 25.15 16.48
CA ASP A 21 30.01 26.52 17.01
C ASP A 21 29.12 26.68 18.25
N THR A 22 28.32 25.66 18.58
CA THR A 22 27.50 25.63 19.81
C THR A 22 28.23 25.08 21.04
N ILE A 23 29.45 24.56 20.85
CA ILE A 23 30.22 23.87 21.90
C ILE A 23 31.54 24.61 22.12
N SER A 24 31.92 24.85 23.38
CA SER A 24 33.21 25.46 23.68
C SER A 24 34.37 24.51 23.35
N LYS A 25 35.57 25.05 23.10
CA LYS A 25 36.74 24.21 22.74
C LYS A 25 37.11 23.18 23.82
N SER A 26 36.95 23.52 25.10
CA SER A 26 37.24 22.63 26.23
C SER A 26 36.23 21.49 26.36
N GLU A 27 34.93 21.78 26.14
CA GLU A 27 33.88 20.77 26.09
C GLU A 27 34.00 19.88 24.86
N LEU A 28 34.32 20.47 23.71
CA LEU A 28 34.49 19.76 22.45
C LEU A 28 35.57 18.68 22.56
N HIS A 29 36.69 18.97 23.22
CA HIS A 29 37.75 17.98 23.44
C HIS A 29 37.24 16.76 24.25
N LYS A 30 36.54 17.01 25.36
CA LYS A 30 35.93 15.93 26.18
C LYS A 30 34.88 15.16 25.40
N PHE A 31 34.10 15.86 24.58
CA PHE A 31 33.03 15.28 23.77
C PHE A 31 33.59 14.35 22.68
N LYS A 32 34.65 14.75 21.97
CA LYS A 32 35.34 13.91 20.99
C LYS A 32 35.82 12.60 21.61
N ILE A 33 36.47 12.66 22.77
CA ILE A 33 36.96 11.47 23.50
C ILE A 33 35.80 10.54 23.85
N LYS A 34 34.69 11.09 24.39
CA LYS A 34 33.53 10.29 24.77
C LYS A 34 32.88 9.60 23.57
N ILE A 35 32.68 10.31 22.46
CA ILE A 35 32.13 9.72 21.22
C ILE A 35 33.02 8.59 20.72
N MET A 36 34.33 8.82 20.61
CA MET A 36 35.26 7.81 20.12
C MET A 36 35.27 6.57 21.02
N SER A 37 35.24 6.75 22.34
CA SER A 37 35.13 5.65 23.30
C SER A 37 33.84 4.85 23.10
N GLU A 38 32.69 5.52 22.96
CA GLU A 38 31.41 4.85 22.76
C GLU A 38 31.36 4.10 21.41
N LEU A 39 31.91 4.67 20.33
CA LEU A 39 31.99 3.99 19.03
C LEU A 39 32.79 2.68 19.13
N VAL A 40 33.94 2.71 19.81
CA VAL A 40 34.78 1.53 20.03
C VAL A 40 34.06 0.50 20.92
N SER A 41 33.47 0.93 22.04
CA SER A 41 32.75 0.03 22.96
C SER A 41 31.55 -0.66 22.32
N ASN A 42 30.91 -0.02 21.34
CA ASN A 42 29.78 -0.60 20.61
C ASN A 42 30.18 -1.35 19.33
N GLY A 43 31.48 -1.48 19.05
CA GLY A 43 32.00 -2.17 17.85
C GLY A 43 31.60 -1.47 16.55
N VAL A 44 31.40 -0.15 16.57
CA VAL A 44 31.07 0.62 15.37
C VAL A 44 32.36 0.85 14.59
N GLN A 45 32.45 0.22 13.42
CA GLN A 45 33.59 0.40 12.55
C GLN A 45 33.46 1.72 11.77
N ILE A 46 34.33 2.67 12.06
CA ILE A 46 34.46 3.91 11.29
C ILE A 46 35.61 3.78 10.29
N TYR A 47 35.54 4.57 9.23
CA TYR A 47 36.62 4.70 8.28
C TYR A 47 37.85 5.33 8.95
N GLN A 48 39.01 4.75 8.68
CA GLN A 48 40.31 5.23 9.15
C GLN A 48 41.17 5.51 7.94
N PHE A 49 41.85 6.65 7.95
CA PHE A 49 42.72 7.05 6.86
C PHE A 49 43.89 6.09 6.73
N PRO A 50 44.22 5.61 5.51
CA PRO A 50 45.36 4.73 5.30
C PRO A 50 46.65 5.46 5.67
N ILE A 51 47.55 4.76 6.34
CA ILE A 51 48.87 5.29 6.77
C ILE A 51 50.02 4.49 6.15
N ASP A 52 49.67 3.60 5.24
CA ASP A 52 50.51 2.61 4.59
C ASP A 52 51.26 3.20 3.38
N ASP A 53 50.70 4.25 2.75
CA ASP A 53 51.40 5.06 1.76
C ASP A 53 52.20 6.18 2.45
N GLU A 54 53.53 6.08 2.41
CA GLU A 54 54.46 7.04 3.01
C GLU A 54 54.26 8.48 2.53
N THR A 55 53.71 8.69 1.32
CA THR A 55 53.48 10.04 0.77
C THR A 55 52.37 10.80 1.48
N VAL A 56 51.39 10.09 2.04
CA VAL A 56 50.21 10.67 2.73
C VAL A 56 50.09 10.25 4.20
N ALA A 57 50.92 9.30 4.65
CA ALA A 57 50.87 8.73 6.00
C ALA A 57 50.94 9.80 7.11
N GLN A 58 51.80 10.80 6.97
CA GLN A 58 51.93 11.87 7.96
C GLN A 58 50.66 12.71 8.08
N ILE A 59 50.07 13.07 6.93
CA ILE A 59 48.82 13.84 6.87
C ILE A 59 47.68 13.00 7.44
N ASN A 60 47.55 11.76 7.00
CA ASN A 60 46.48 10.85 7.42
C ASN A 60 46.55 10.49 8.91
N THR A 61 47.76 10.39 9.49
CA THR A 61 47.94 10.23 10.94
C THR A 61 47.37 11.42 11.71
N ILE A 62 47.68 12.64 11.27
CA ILE A 62 47.15 13.87 11.88
C ILE A 62 45.62 13.91 11.72
N MET A 63 45.10 13.56 10.54
CA MET A 63 43.66 13.59 10.25
C MET A 63 42.87 12.57 11.06
N ASN A 64 43.38 11.35 11.24
CA ASN A 64 42.78 10.34 12.12
C ASN A 64 42.66 10.87 13.57
N GLY A 65 43.63 11.66 14.03
CA GLY A 65 43.58 12.32 15.34
C GLY A 65 42.50 13.41 15.50
N HIS A 66 41.93 13.90 14.39
CA HIS A 66 40.86 14.92 14.42
C HIS A 66 39.45 14.32 14.47
N LEU A 67 39.31 13.00 14.30
CA LEU A 67 38.02 12.33 14.35
C LEU A 67 37.42 12.34 15.78
N PRO A 68 36.11 12.58 15.93
CA PRO A 68 35.17 13.04 14.89
C PRO A 68 35.38 14.52 14.52
N PHE A 69 35.22 14.87 13.24
CA PHE A 69 35.42 16.25 12.77
C PHE A 69 34.35 17.20 13.31
N ALA A 70 34.76 18.30 13.93
CA ALA A 70 33.86 19.29 14.49
C ALA A 70 33.57 20.39 13.45
N VAL A 71 32.42 20.32 12.79
CA VAL A 71 32.14 21.12 11.59
C VAL A 71 31.04 22.16 11.80
N VAL A 72 31.20 23.27 11.09
CA VAL A 72 30.22 24.36 11.00
C VAL A 72 29.89 24.55 9.53
N GLY A 73 28.60 24.57 9.19
CA GLY A 73 28.12 24.82 7.84
C GLY A 73 27.49 26.19 7.71
N SER A 74 27.80 26.90 6.63
CA SER A 74 27.11 28.11 6.19
C SER A 74 27.14 28.25 4.68
N THR A 75 26.03 28.73 4.11
CA THR A 75 25.93 29.18 2.72
C THR A 75 26.00 30.70 2.60
N GLU A 76 25.89 31.42 3.72
CA GLU A 76 25.92 32.88 3.77
C GLU A 76 27.37 33.37 3.74
N GLU A 77 27.62 34.41 2.95
CA GLU A 77 28.92 35.08 2.88
C GLU A 77 28.86 36.41 3.63
N VAL A 78 29.83 36.61 4.52
CA VAL A 78 29.97 37.81 5.32
C VAL A 78 31.30 38.47 4.98
N ASN A 79 31.31 39.79 4.87
CA ASN A 79 32.54 40.53 4.67
C ASN A 79 33.32 40.60 5.99
N VAL A 80 34.46 39.90 6.06
CA VAL A 80 35.36 39.95 7.22
C VAL A 80 36.69 40.54 6.74
N GLY A 81 36.91 41.83 7.05
CA GLY A 81 38.05 42.58 6.53
C GLY A 81 37.84 42.97 5.06
N ASN A 82 38.72 42.47 4.18
CA ASN A 82 38.69 42.71 2.72
C ASN A 82 38.30 41.47 1.90
N LYS A 83 37.75 40.43 2.55
CA LYS A 83 37.38 39.17 1.89
C LYS A 83 35.97 38.76 2.27
N MET A 84 35.20 38.34 1.26
CA MET A 84 33.95 37.64 1.45
C MET A 84 34.26 36.19 1.84
N VAL A 85 33.77 35.76 2.99
CA VAL A 85 34.00 34.42 3.52
C VAL A 85 32.69 33.80 3.97
N LYS A 86 32.55 32.48 3.76
CA LYS A 86 31.41 31.73 4.27
C LYS A 86 31.45 31.69 5.79
N ALA A 87 30.42 32.23 6.43
CA ALA A 87 30.43 32.40 7.88
C ALA A 87 29.02 32.37 8.48
N ARG A 88 28.94 32.15 9.79
CA ARG A 88 27.72 32.37 10.59
C ARG A 88 27.90 33.64 11.42
N GLN A 89 26.99 34.59 11.24
CA GLN A 89 26.98 35.85 11.99
C GLN A 89 26.12 35.71 13.25
N TYR A 90 26.70 36.07 14.39
CA TYR A 90 26.01 36.19 15.67
C TYR A 90 26.16 37.61 16.24
N PRO A 91 25.34 38.03 17.22
CA PRO A 91 25.50 39.31 17.90
C PRO A 91 26.86 39.46 18.59
N TRP A 92 27.47 38.35 19.01
CA TRP A 92 28.75 38.32 19.73
C TRP A 92 29.97 38.07 18.83
N GLY A 93 29.79 37.81 17.53
CA GLY A 93 30.92 37.58 16.63
C GLY A 93 30.58 36.78 15.38
N VAL A 94 31.62 36.45 14.62
CA VAL A 94 31.52 35.79 13.30
C VAL A 94 32.29 34.48 13.31
N VAL A 95 31.59 33.38 13.05
CA VAL A 95 32.22 32.06 12.91
C VAL A 95 32.49 31.79 11.44
N GLN A 96 33.74 32.00 11.04
CA GLN A 96 34.23 31.66 9.69
C GLN A 96 34.34 30.14 9.51
N VAL A 97 33.74 29.61 8.44
CA VAL A 97 33.71 28.17 8.14
C VAL A 97 35.07 27.63 7.70
N GLU A 98 35.81 28.39 6.89
CA GLU A 98 37.13 27.97 6.37
C GLU A 98 38.29 28.30 7.32
N ASN A 99 38.00 28.74 8.55
CA ASN A 99 39.03 29.03 9.53
C ASN A 99 39.25 27.82 10.45
N GLU A 100 40.44 27.22 10.39
CA GLU A 100 40.79 26.02 11.16
C GLU A 100 40.78 26.25 12.68
N ASN A 101 40.94 27.49 13.14
CA ASN A 101 40.82 27.79 14.57
C ASN A 101 39.36 27.74 15.03
N HIS A 102 38.40 27.91 14.13
CA HIS A 102 36.97 27.87 14.45
C HIS A 102 36.40 26.46 14.34
N CYS A 103 36.66 25.75 13.25
CA CYS A 103 36.14 24.40 13.02
C CYS A 103 37.03 23.56 12.11
N ASP A 104 36.75 22.25 12.06
CA ASP A 104 37.52 21.25 11.30
C ASP A 104 37.04 21.11 9.84
N PHE A 105 36.26 22.06 9.31
CA PHE A 105 35.68 21.94 7.96
C PHE A 105 36.74 21.80 6.86
N VAL A 106 37.83 22.57 6.94
CA VAL A 106 38.95 22.50 5.97
C VAL A 106 39.55 21.11 5.96
N LYS A 107 39.82 20.55 7.15
CA LYS A 107 40.35 19.20 7.33
C LYS A 107 39.43 18.13 6.74
N LEU A 108 38.13 18.23 7.01
CA LEU A 108 37.13 17.31 6.43
C LEU A 108 37.10 17.40 4.90
N ARG A 109 37.14 18.61 4.32
CA ARG A 109 37.11 18.83 2.86
C ARG A 109 38.34 18.26 2.17
N GLU A 110 39.53 18.60 2.66
CA GLU A 110 40.79 18.13 2.10
C GLU A 110 40.88 16.61 2.15
N MET A 111 40.45 16.04 3.27
CA MET A 111 40.44 14.60 3.46
C MET A 111 39.49 13.87 2.49
N LEU A 112 38.25 14.36 2.31
CA LEU A 112 37.26 13.70 1.48
C LEU A 112 37.56 13.83 -0.02
N ILE A 113 38.02 15.00 -0.45
CA ILE A 113 38.04 15.38 -1.87
C ILE A 113 39.46 15.43 -2.43
N CYS A 114 40.45 15.83 -1.63
CA CYS A 114 41.80 16.08 -2.14
C CYS A 114 42.75 14.90 -1.93
N VAL A 115 42.61 14.15 -0.84
CA VAL A 115 43.60 13.12 -0.46
C VAL A 115 43.05 11.70 -0.62
N ASN A 116 41.89 11.39 -0.02
CA ASN A 116 41.48 9.99 0.20
C ASN A 116 40.26 9.55 -0.64
N MET A 117 39.89 10.29 -1.68
CA MET A 117 38.72 9.95 -2.51
C MET A 117 38.88 8.58 -3.19
N GLU A 118 40.08 8.29 -3.69
CA GLU A 118 40.36 7.02 -4.36
C GLU A 118 40.32 5.83 -3.40
N ASP A 119 40.91 5.97 -2.22
CA ASP A 119 40.86 4.94 -1.16
C ASP A 119 39.42 4.68 -0.69
N LEU A 120 38.62 5.73 -0.48
CA LEU A 120 37.20 5.57 -0.14
C LEU A 120 36.45 4.76 -1.21
N ARG A 121 36.73 5.02 -2.49
CA ARG A 121 36.13 4.27 -3.60
C ARG A 121 36.63 2.82 -3.61
N GLU A 122 37.92 2.61 -3.40
CA GLU A 122 38.53 1.29 -3.37
C GLU A 122 37.98 0.45 -2.21
N GLN A 123 37.95 0.96 -0.98
CA GLN A 123 37.35 0.26 0.16
C GLN A 123 35.87 -0.04 -0.08
N THR A 124 35.13 0.87 -0.73
CA THR A 124 33.75 0.61 -1.12
C THR A 124 33.63 -0.58 -2.07
N HIS A 125 34.53 -0.69 -3.05
CA HIS A 125 34.51 -1.78 -4.01
C HIS A 125 35.02 -3.10 -3.40
N THR A 126 36.23 -3.10 -2.84
CA THR A 126 36.95 -4.32 -2.42
C THR A 126 36.43 -4.92 -1.13
N ARG A 127 35.80 -4.10 -0.26
CA ARG A 127 35.28 -4.55 1.04
C ARG A 127 33.76 -4.55 1.07
N HIS A 128 33.15 -3.37 0.94
CA HIS A 128 31.71 -3.24 1.17
C HIS A 128 30.88 -3.93 0.10
N TYR A 129 31.22 -3.68 -1.16
CA TYR A 129 30.55 -4.30 -2.29
C TYR A 129 30.86 -5.80 -2.39
N GLU A 130 32.11 -6.23 -2.20
CA GLU A 130 32.42 -7.67 -2.22
C GLU A 130 31.73 -8.44 -1.10
N LEU A 131 31.60 -7.86 0.11
CA LEU A 131 30.81 -8.47 1.18
C LEU A 131 29.35 -8.63 0.75
N TYR A 132 28.74 -7.57 0.22
CA TYR A 132 27.38 -7.61 -0.31
C TYR A 132 27.24 -8.64 -1.43
N ARG A 133 28.19 -8.66 -2.38
CA ARG A 133 28.23 -9.56 -3.52
C ARG A 133 28.29 -11.01 -3.05
N ARG A 134 29.18 -11.34 -2.11
CA ARG A 134 29.26 -12.69 -1.52
C ARG A 134 27.94 -13.09 -0.87
N CYS A 135 27.37 -12.26 0.00
CA CYS A 135 26.09 -12.57 0.65
C CYS A 135 24.96 -12.75 -0.37
N LYS A 136 24.91 -11.92 -1.43
CA LYS A 136 23.91 -12.05 -2.49
C LYS A 136 24.11 -13.30 -3.33
N LEU A 137 25.35 -13.67 -3.63
CA LEU A 137 25.65 -14.91 -4.35
C LEU A 137 25.24 -16.13 -3.52
N GLU A 138 25.54 -16.14 -2.22
CA GLU A 138 25.09 -17.19 -1.31
C GLU A 138 23.55 -17.29 -1.24
N GLU A 139 22.84 -16.17 -1.13
CA GLU A 139 21.36 -16.12 -1.20
C GLU A 139 20.81 -16.62 -2.54
N MET A 140 21.55 -16.44 -3.63
CA MET A 140 21.21 -16.95 -4.95
C MET A 140 21.55 -18.44 -5.13
N GLY A 141 22.17 -19.09 -4.12
CA GLY A 141 22.52 -20.51 -4.14
C GLY A 141 23.94 -20.79 -4.63
N PHE A 142 24.75 -19.76 -4.89
CA PHE A 142 26.17 -19.90 -5.19
C PHE A 142 26.95 -20.00 -3.88
N LYS A 143 27.12 -21.24 -3.39
CA LYS A 143 28.06 -21.53 -2.32
C LYS A 143 29.39 -21.94 -2.95
N ASP A 144 30.50 -21.51 -2.36
CA ASP A 144 31.81 -22.09 -2.66
C ASP A 144 31.79 -23.55 -2.19
N THR A 145 31.34 -24.45 -3.05
CA THR A 145 31.37 -25.89 -2.80
C THR A 145 32.73 -26.47 -3.19
N ASP A 146 33.16 -27.46 -2.41
CA ASP A 146 34.36 -28.30 -2.51
C ASP A 146 35.00 -28.44 -3.91
N PRO A 147 36.32 -28.74 -4.01
CA PRO A 147 37.05 -28.98 -5.26
C PRO A 147 36.41 -30.01 -6.22
N GLU A 148 35.48 -30.81 -5.72
CA GLU A 148 34.78 -31.90 -6.43
C GLU A 148 33.37 -31.51 -6.93
N SER A 149 32.87 -30.33 -6.52
CA SER A 149 31.60 -29.80 -7.00
C SER A 149 31.81 -29.12 -8.36
N LYS A 150 31.12 -29.63 -9.40
CA LYS A 150 31.14 -29.01 -10.72
C LYS A 150 30.71 -27.55 -10.59
N PRO A 151 31.45 -26.57 -11.18
CA PRO A 151 31.05 -25.18 -11.14
C PRO A 151 29.66 -25.06 -11.77
N VAL A 152 28.65 -24.75 -10.96
CA VAL A 152 27.31 -24.48 -11.46
C VAL A 152 27.42 -23.21 -12.29
N SER A 153 27.23 -23.34 -13.61
CA SER A 153 27.36 -22.21 -14.53
C SER A 153 26.36 -21.14 -14.14
N LEU A 154 26.79 -19.87 -14.06
CA LEU A 154 25.93 -18.71 -13.78
C LEU A 154 24.64 -18.76 -14.60
N GLN A 155 24.75 -19.15 -15.87
CA GLN A 155 23.63 -19.27 -16.80
C GLN A 155 22.61 -20.32 -16.35
N GLN A 156 23.05 -21.47 -15.83
CA GLN A 156 22.16 -22.54 -15.38
C GLN A 156 21.36 -22.13 -14.14
N THR A 157 21.97 -21.40 -13.20
CA THR A 157 21.26 -20.90 -12.00
C THR A 157 20.23 -19.83 -12.37
N TYR A 158 20.57 -18.92 -13.30
CA TYR A 158 19.61 -17.94 -13.81
C TYR A 158 18.46 -18.61 -14.57
N GLU A 159 18.75 -19.64 -15.38
CA GLU A 159 17.74 -20.42 -16.08
C GLU A 159 16.83 -21.18 -15.11
N ALA A 160 17.39 -21.78 -14.04
CA ALA A 160 16.64 -22.48 -13.00
C ALA A 160 15.72 -21.53 -12.22
N LYS A 161 16.22 -20.38 -11.74
CA LYS A 161 15.37 -19.37 -11.06
C LYS A 161 14.31 -18.79 -12.00
N ARG A 162 14.62 -18.61 -13.28
CA ARG A 162 13.64 -18.17 -14.28
C ARG A 162 12.56 -19.23 -14.49
N GLN A 163 12.92 -20.50 -14.56
CA GLN A 163 11.97 -21.60 -14.68
C GLN A 163 11.09 -21.72 -13.43
N GLU A 164 11.66 -21.58 -12.23
CA GLU A 164 10.92 -21.56 -10.97
C GLU A 164 9.90 -20.42 -10.94
N PHE A 165 10.33 -19.20 -11.30
CA PHE A 165 9.45 -18.03 -11.35
C PHE A 165 8.32 -18.18 -12.38
N VAL A 166 8.62 -18.74 -13.56
CA VAL A 166 7.60 -19.04 -14.58
C VAL A 166 6.62 -20.11 -14.08
N GLY A 167 7.12 -21.13 -13.39
CA GLY A 167 6.29 -22.17 -12.78
C GLY A 167 5.37 -21.62 -11.69
N GLU A 168 5.86 -20.71 -10.83
CA GLU A 168 5.03 -20.03 -9.84
C GLU A 168 3.95 -19.16 -10.47
N LEU A 169 4.28 -18.41 -11.54
CA LEU A 169 3.31 -17.62 -12.29
C LEU A 169 2.21 -18.50 -12.90
N GLN A 170 2.58 -19.62 -13.52
CA GLN A 170 1.61 -20.57 -14.09
C GLN A 170 0.71 -21.18 -13.02
N ARG A 171 1.29 -21.59 -11.87
CA ARG A 171 0.50 -22.11 -10.75
C ARG A 171 -0.49 -21.07 -10.23
N ARG A 172 -0.07 -19.82 -10.09
CA ARG A 172 -0.93 -18.73 -9.63
C ARG A 172 -2.02 -18.37 -10.64
N GLU A 173 -1.71 -18.42 -11.93
CA GLU A 173 -2.69 -18.26 -13.01
C GLU A 173 -3.72 -19.39 -13.00
N GLU A 174 -3.29 -20.64 -12.82
CA GLU A 174 -4.15 -21.80 -12.75
C GLU A 174 -5.06 -21.75 -11.51
N GLU A 175 -4.52 -21.37 -10.35
CA GLU A 175 -5.30 -21.10 -9.14
C GLU A 175 -6.37 -20.02 -9.38
N MET A 176 -6.01 -18.92 -10.05
CA MET A 176 -6.96 -17.85 -10.39
C MET A 176 -8.04 -18.33 -11.37
N ARG A 177 -7.67 -19.13 -12.36
CA ARG A 177 -8.59 -19.71 -13.34
C ARG A 177 -9.55 -20.70 -12.67
N GLN A 178 -9.07 -21.54 -11.78
CA GLN A 178 -9.91 -22.46 -11.00
C GLN A 178 -10.91 -21.70 -10.12
N GLN A 179 -10.47 -20.63 -9.44
CA GLN A 179 -11.36 -19.77 -8.67
C GLN A 179 -12.44 -19.11 -9.54
N PHE A 180 -12.08 -18.66 -10.75
CA PHE A 180 -13.04 -18.09 -11.68
C PHE A 180 -14.09 -19.13 -12.11
N VAL A 181 -13.66 -20.32 -12.52
CA VAL A 181 -14.57 -21.40 -12.92
C VAL A 181 -15.51 -21.79 -11.78
N GLN A 182 -15.00 -21.86 -10.55
CA GLN A 182 -15.80 -22.16 -9.37
C GLN A 182 -16.86 -21.08 -9.13
N ARG A 183 -16.50 -19.79 -9.17
CA ARG A 183 -17.46 -18.68 -9.02
C ARG A 183 -18.51 -18.66 -10.13
N VAL A 184 -18.13 -18.95 -11.38
CA VAL A 184 -19.08 -19.05 -12.49
C VAL A 184 -20.08 -20.16 -12.22
N LYS A 185 -19.61 -21.33 -11.81
CA LYS A 185 -20.48 -22.48 -11.51
C LYS A 185 -21.44 -22.20 -10.34
N GLU A 186 -20.97 -21.53 -9.30
CA GLU A 186 -21.81 -21.09 -8.17
C GLU A 186 -22.88 -20.09 -8.63
N LYS A 187 -22.49 -19.09 -9.43
CA LYS A 187 -23.43 -18.09 -9.96
C LYS A 187 -24.46 -18.68 -10.92
N GLU A 188 -24.07 -19.62 -11.77
CA GLU A 188 -25.00 -20.36 -12.63
C GLU A 188 -26.00 -21.19 -11.80
N ALA A 189 -25.54 -21.81 -10.69
CA ALA A 189 -26.42 -22.57 -9.80
C ALA A 189 -27.42 -21.65 -9.08
N GLU A 190 -26.97 -20.51 -8.55
CA GLU A 190 -27.83 -19.49 -7.95
C GLU A 190 -28.87 -18.98 -8.95
N LEU A 191 -28.45 -18.66 -10.17
CA LEU A 191 -29.35 -18.17 -11.22
C LEU A 191 -30.42 -19.22 -11.55
N LYS A 192 -30.03 -20.48 -11.67
CA LYS A 192 -30.94 -21.59 -11.95
C LYS A 192 -31.96 -21.83 -10.84
N GLU A 193 -31.56 -21.63 -9.58
CA GLU A 193 -32.48 -21.73 -8.44
C GLU A 193 -33.46 -20.55 -8.41
N ALA A 194 -32.98 -19.33 -8.65
CA ALA A 194 -33.82 -18.14 -8.76
C ALA A 194 -34.84 -18.25 -9.92
N GLU A 195 -34.43 -18.79 -11.08
CA GLU A 195 -35.33 -19.06 -12.20
C GLU A 195 -36.43 -20.06 -11.83
N ARG A 196 -36.09 -21.15 -11.12
CA ARG A 196 -37.08 -22.12 -10.64
C ARG A 196 -38.07 -21.50 -9.66
N GLU A 197 -37.58 -20.69 -8.71
CA GLU A 197 -38.43 -20.02 -7.74
C GLU A 197 -39.37 -19.03 -8.42
N LEU A 198 -38.86 -18.25 -9.38
CA LEU A 198 -39.64 -17.32 -10.18
C LEU A 198 -40.73 -18.04 -10.98
N GLN A 199 -40.39 -19.18 -11.60
CA GLN A 199 -41.34 -20.01 -12.33
C GLN A 199 -42.45 -20.55 -11.42
N SER A 200 -42.08 -21.04 -10.23
CA SER A 200 -43.05 -21.53 -9.24
C SER A 200 -43.99 -20.43 -8.74
N ARG A 201 -43.45 -19.24 -8.43
CA ARG A 201 -44.25 -18.07 -8.05
C ARG A 201 -45.19 -17.65 -9.17
N PHE A 202 -44.73 -17.66 -10.42
CA PHE A 202 -45.58 -17.35 -11.58
C PHE A 202 -46.74 -18.34 -11.71
N GLU A 203 -46.51 -19.63 -11.57
CA GLU A 203 -47.57 -20.65 -11.59
C GLU A 203 -48.57 -20.51 -10.43
N GLN A 204 -48.09 -20.14 -9.24
CA GLN A 204 -48.93 -19.89 -8.08
C GLN A 204 -49.82 -18.65 -8.30
N LEU A 205 -49.24 -17.54 -8.76
CA LEU A 205 -49.97 -16.31 -9.11
C LEU A 205 -51.00 -16.58 -10.21
N LYS A 206 -50.65 -17.37 -11.24
CA LYS A 206 -51.57 -17.76 -12.30
C LYS A 206 -52.77 -18.56 -11.77
N ARG A 207 -52.54 -19.48 -10.83
CA ARG A 207 -53.63 -20.24 -10.15
C ARG A 207 -54.53 -19.33 -9.33
N LEU A 208 -53.96 -18.47 -8.49
CA LEU A 208 -54.72 -17.52 -7.67
C LEU A 208 -55.57 -16.60 -8.53
N HIS A 209 -55.00 -16.05 -9.61
CA HIS A 209 -55.72 -15.20 -10.53
C HIS A 209 -56.88 -15.95 -11.24
N MET A 210 -56.69 -17.22 -11.58
CA MET A 210 -57.74 -18.04 -12.16
C MET A 210 -58.87 -18.35 -11.16
N GLU A 211 -58.55 -18.61 -9.89
CA GLU A 211 -59.54 -18.78 -8.81
C GLU A 211 -60.32 -17.49 -8.54
N GLU A 212 -59.65 -16.33 -8.49
CA GLU A 212 -60.31 -15.03 -8.34
C GLU A 212 -61.24 -14.75 -9.51
N ARG A 213 -60.81 -15.03 -10.75
CA ARG A 213 -61.64 -14.87 -11.94
C ARG A 213 -62.90 -15.73 -11.85
N ASN A 214 -62.77 -16.99 -11.44
CA ASN A 214 -63.91 -17.89 -11.27
C ASN A 214 -64.86 -17.40 -10.16
N LYS A 215 -64.33 -16.95 -9.02
CA LYS A 215 -65.15 -16.37 -7.92
C LYS A 215 -65.89 -15.11 -8.37
N LEU A 216 -65.24 -14.24 -9.15
CA LEU A 216 -65.89 -13.06 -9.72
C LEU A 216 -66.98 -13.44 -10.71
N GLU A 217 -66.77 -14.49 -11.50
CA GLU A 217 -67.75 -15.00 -12.48
C GLU A 217 -68.96 -15.63 -11.78
N GLU A 218 -68.77 -16.38 -10.69
CA GLU A 218 -69.86 -16.87 -9.82
C GLU A 218 -70.64 -15.73 -9.16
N LYS A 219 -69.95 -14.73 -8.61
CA LYS A 219 -70.58 -13.51 -8.06
C LYS A 219 -71.37 -12.76 -9.12
N ARG A 220 -70.85 -12.67 -10.35
CA ARG A 220 -71.53 -12.05 -11.48
C ARG A 220 -72.81 -12.80 -11.82
N LYS A 221 -72.76 -14.12 -11.90
CA LYS A 221 -73.91 -14.97 -12.21
C LYS A 221 -75.00 -14.89 -11.15
N THR A 222 -74.62 -14.95 -9.87
CA THR A 222 -75.57 -14.79 -8.75
C THR A 222 -76.23 -13.41 -8.76
N LEU A 223 -75.47 -12.34 -9.01
CA LEU A 223 -76.04 -11.00 -9.19
C LEU A 223 -76.98 -10.91 -10.42
N GLU A 224 -76.64 -11.54 -11.54
CA GLU A 224 -77.53 -11.62 -12.71
C GLU A 224 -78.84 -12.37 -12.40
N ASP A 225 -78.76 -13.48 -11.67
CA ASP A 225 -79.93 -14.25 -11.22
C ASP A 225 -80.80 -13.43 -10.24
N ASP A 226 -80.17 -12.71 -9.31
CA ASP A 226 -80.86 -11.81 -8.37
C ASP A 226 -81.55 -10.65 -9.09
N ILE A 227 -80.87 -9.99 -10.03
CA ILE A 227 -81.44 -8.93 -10.89
C ILE A 227 -82.64 -9.47 -11.68
N SER A 228 -82.52 -10.67 -12.27
CA SER A 228 -83.61 -11.32 -13.00
C SER A 228 -84.79 -11.63 -12.08
N SER A 229 -84.54 -12.16 -10.89
CA SER A 229 -85.58 -12.44 -9.88
C SER A 229 -86.27 -11.16 -9.41
N PHE A 230 -85.53 -10.08 -9.24
CA PHE A 230 -86.03 -8.76 -8.85
C PHE A 230 -86.87 -8.16 -9.98
N GLY A 231 -86.41 -8.27 -11.23
CA GLY A 231 -87.16 -7.86 -12.42
C GLY A 231 -88.50 -8.60 -12.55
N LYS A 232 -88.52 -9.92 -12.33
CA LYS A 232 -89.77 -10.72 -12.30
C LYS A 232 -90.72 -10.26 -11.19
N ARG A 233 -90.21 -10.04 -9.97
CA ARG A 233 -91.01 -9.54 -8.83
C ARG A 233 -91.58 -8.15 -9.08
N LYS A 234 -90.77 -7.26 -9.64
CA LYS A 234 -91.19 -5.91 -10.06
C LYS A 234 -92.29 -5.98 -11.11
N ALA A 235 -92.10 -6.75 -12.18
CA ALA A 235 -93.11 -6.93 -13.22
C ALA A 235 -94.41 -7.53 -12.68
N ALA A 236 -94.35 -8.52 -11.78
CA ALA A 236 -95.54 -9.09 -11.15
C ALA A 236 -96.31 -8.08 -10.29
N THR A 237 -95.58 -7.21 -9.57
CA THR A 237 -96.18 -6.16 -8.74
C THR A 237 -96.80 -5.07 -9.60
N GLU A 238 -96.12 -4.64 -10.68
CA GLU A 238 -96.67 -3.70 -11.66
C GLU A 238 -97.93 -4.26 -12.34
N LEU A 239 -97.97 -5.56 -12.66
CA LEU A 239 -99.12 -6.22 -13.28
C LEU A 239 -100.31 -6.32 -12.30
N LEU A 240 -100.07 -6.62 -11.03
CA LEU A 240 -101.08 -6.57 -9.97
C LEU A 240 -101.61 -5.15 -9.76
N GLN A 241 -100.73 -4.14 -9.79
CA GLN A 241 -101.12 -2.75 -9.65
C GLN A 241 -101.96 -2.28 -10.86
N ALA A 242 -101.59 -2.68 -12.08
CA ALA A 242 -102.35 -2.46 -13.31
C ALA A 242 -103.71 -3.18 -13.31
N GLN A 243 -103.77 -4.41 -12.77
CA GLN A 243 -105.03 -5.13 -12.56
C GLN A 243 -105.93 -4.45 -11.52
N SER A 244 -105.36 -3.88 -10.45
CA SER A 244 -106.13 -3.11 -9.47
C SER A 244 -106.71 -1.81 -10.05
N LEU A 245 -105.93 -1.12 -10.91
CA LEU A 245 -106.39 0.06 -11.65
C LEU A 245 -107.49 -0.31 -12.65
N ASN A 246 -107.37 -1.43 -13.36
CA ASN A 246 -108.40 -1.93 -14.27
C ASN A 246 -109.65 -2.45 -13.55
N ALA A 247 -109.54 -3.02 -12.35
CA ALA A 247 -110.67 -3.43 -11.52
C ALA A 247 -111.46 -2.21 -10.99
N ASN A 248 -110.77 -1.11 -10.67
CA ASN A 248 -111.42 0.16 -10.35
C ASN A 248 -112.14 0.77 -11.57
N ILE A 249 -111.58 0.66 -12.78
CA ILE A 249 -112.25 1.12 -14.02
C ILE A 249 -113.48 0.25 -14.37
N LYS A 250 -113.43 -1.07 -14.13
CA LYS A 250 -114.59 -1.96 -14.37
C LYS A 250 -115.73 -1.73 -13.37
N LYS A 251 -115.43 -1.47 -12.09
CA LYS A 251 -116.47 -1.11 -11.10
C LYS A 251 -117.22 0.19 -11.44
N ASP A 252 -116.58 1.10 -12.18
CA ASP A 252 -117.23 2.35 -12.58
C ASP A 252 -118.12 2.20 -13.83
N LYS A 253 -117.81 1.23 -14.72
CA LYS A 253 -118.64 0.95 -15.90
C LYS A 253 -119.92 0.18 -15.59
N ASP A 254 -119.92 -0.72 -14.61
CA ASP A 254 -121.13 -1.46 -14.19
C ASP A 254 -122.11 -0.60 -13.35
N ARG A 255 -121.77 0.67 -13.07
CA ARG A 255 -122.66 1.66 -12.43
C ARG A 255 -123.42 2.56 -13.39
N LYS A 256 -123.21 2.44 -14.72
CA LYS A 256 -123.89 3.23 -15.75
C LYS A 256 -124.27 2.37 -16.97
N LYS A 257 -125.34 1.59 -16.86
CA LYS A 257 -126.38 1.42 -17.88
C LYS A 257 -127.51 0.52 -17.39
#